data_AF-A0A3S4UFK0-F1
#
_entry.id   AF-A0A3S4UFK0-F1
#
_cell.length_a   1.000
_cell.length_b   1.000
_cell.length_c   1.000
_cell.angle_alpha   90.00
_cell.angle_beta   90.00
_cell.angle_gamma   90.00
#
_symmetry.space_group_name_H-M   'P 1'
#
loop_
_entity.id
_entity.type
_entity.pdbx_description
1 polymer ?
#
loop_
_entity_poly.entity_id
_entity_poly.type
_entity_poly.pdbx_seq_one_letter_code
_entity_poly.pdbx_strand_id
1 'polypeptide(L)'
;MKLVIAYIKPEKLEDVKRELDSREVFRMSVTKAKGCGETKGYVESYRGVKKDVYLLPKLRLEIAVNDDFVETVVEGIIKAARTGKIGDGKIFILPLEECVRIRTGERGPDAVGGWSRYSSKHAPNQRTWRPEEQKPKEAGAS
;
A
#
# COMPACT_ATOMS: atom_id res chain seq x y z
N MET A 1 14.27 4.26 -0.75
CA MET A 1 12.88 3.78 -0.63
C MET A 1 12.35 3.44 -2.00
N LYS A 2 11.32 2.60 -2.08
CA LYS A 2 10.63 2.25 -3.33
C LYS A 2 9.13 2.36 -3.17
N LEU A 3 8.46 2.58 -4.30
CA LEU A 3 7.02 2.36 -4.44
C LEU A 3 6.81 1.08 -5.23
N VAL A 4 6.24 0.07 -4.56
CA VAL A 4 5.83 -1.19 -5.18
C VAL A 4 4.39 -1.04 -5.65
N ILE A 5 4.17 -1.14 -6.97
CA ILE A 5 2.85 -1.08 -7.58
C ILE A 5 2.51 -2.46 -8.14
N ALA A 6 1.48 -3.10 -7.60
CA ALA A 6 1.03 -4.41 -8.08
C ALA A 6 -0.36 -4.33 -8.70
N TYR A 7 -0.52 -4.88 -9.90
CA TYR A 7 -1.82 -5.13 -10.50
C TYR A 7 -2.18 -6.58 -10.28
N ILE A 8 -3.24 -6.86 -9.52
CA ILE A 8 -3.69 -8.22 -9.20
C ILE A 8 -5.13 -8.46 -9.64
N LYS A 9 -5.53 -9.74 -9.66
CA LYS A 9 -6.94 -10.12 -9.75
C LYS A 9 -7.71 -9.66 -8.50
N PRO A 10 -8.92 -9.09 -8.62
CA PRO A 10 -9.67 -8.57 -7.48
C PRO A 10 -9.91 -9.59 -6.35
N GLU A 11 -10.19 -10.85 -6.69
CA GLU A 11 -10.42 -11.94 -5.75
C GLU A 11 -9.19 -12.30 -4.89
N LYS A 12 -7.99 -11.84 -5.27
CA LYS A 12 -6.74 -12.09 -4.55
C LYS A 12 -6.40 -11.06 -3.47
N LEU A 13 -7.19 -10.00 -3.32
CA LEU A 13 -6.89 -8.93 -2.37
C LEU A 13 -6.72 -9.43 -0.94
N GLU A 14 -7.66 -10.25 -0.44
CA GLU A 14 -7.62 -10.70 0.95
C GLU A 14 -6.47 -11.69 1.22
N ASP A 15 -6.12 -12.53 0.24
CA ASP A 15 -4.93 -13.39 0.33
C ASP A 15 -3.66 -12.55 0.42
N VAL A 16 -3.53 -11.52 -0.42
CA VAL A 16 -2.36 -10.64 -0.44
C VAL A 16 -2.25 -9.83 0.85
N LYS A 17 -3.37 -9.30 1.37
CA LYS A 17 -3.39 -8.58 2.66
C LYS A 17 -2.88 -9.45 3.79
N ARG A 18 -3.37 -10.70 3.90
CA ARG A 18 -2.94 -11.63 4.96
C ARG A 18 -1.47 -12.01 4.86
N GLU A 19 -1.00 -12.31 3.65
CA GLU A 19 0.41 -12.68 3.45
C GLU A 19 1.34 -11.50 3.78
N LEU A 20 0.99 -10.28 3.37
CA LEU A 20 1.78 -9.08 3.69
C LEU A 20 1.74 -8.73 5.18
N ASP A 21 0.59 -8.90 5.84
CA ASP A 21 0.45 -8.70 7.29
C ASP A 21 1.38 -9.66 8.07
N SER A 22 1.46 -10.94 7.66
CA SER A 22 2.37 -11.91 8.25
C SER A 22 3.86 -11.60 8.07
N ARG A 23 4.18 -10.66 7.17
CA ARG A 23 5.53 -10.16 6.86
C ARG A 23 5.76 -8.74 7.40
N GLU A 24 4.92 -8.29 8.33
CA GLU A 24 4.97 -6.97 8.94
C GLU A 24 4.76 -5.79 7.96
N VAL A 25 4.09 -6.03 6.84
CA VAL A 25 3.75 -5.00 5.84
C VAL A 25 2.27 -4.66 5.94
N PHE A 26 1.97 -3.58 6.65
CA PHE A 26 0.59 -3.21 7.02
C PHE A 26 -0.03 -2.12 6.15
N ARG A 27 0.78 -1.34 5.44
CA ARG A 27 0.36 -0.07 4.81
C ARG A 27 0.27 -0.26 3.31
N MET A 28 -0.93 -0.14 2.75
CA MET A 28 -1.15 -0.17 1.30
C MET A 28 -2.33 0.72 0.91
N SER A 29 -2.28 1.28 -0.30
CA SER A 29 -3.42 1.90 -0.96
C SER A 29 -3.95 0.98 -2.05
N VAL A 30 -5.27 0.92 -2.22
CA VAL A 30 -5.93 0.03 -3.19
C VAL A 30 -6.83 0.85 -4.09
N THR A 31 -6.60 0.79 -5.40
CA THR A 31 -7.37 1.50 -6.41
C THR A 31 -7.94 0.52 -7.42
N LYS A 32 -9.23 0.66 -7.77
CA LYS A 32 -9.84 -0.13 -8.85
C LYS A 32 -9.25 0.29 -10.19
N ALA A 33 -8.83 -0.68 -10.99
CA ALA A 33 -8.26 -0.45 -12.31
C ALA A 33 -8.92 -1.37 -13.34
N LYS A 34 -8.67 -1.08 -14.61
CA LYS A 34 -8.92 -2.01 -15.72
C LYS A 34 -7.63 -2.14 -16.53
N GLY A 35 -7.30 -3.34 -16.98
CA GLY A 35 -6.05 -3.58 -17.71
C GLY A 35 -6.19 -4.67 -18.76
N CYS A 36 -5.27 -4.67 -19.71
CA CYS A 36 -5.12 -5.70 -20.73
C CYS A 36 -3.68 -6.23 -20.68
N GLY A 37 -3.52 -7.55 -20.77
CA GLY A 37 -2.21 -8.19 -20.92
C GLY A 37 -1.80 -8.28 -22.40
N GLU A 38 -0.72 -9.02 -22.67
CA GLU A 38 -0.23 -9.30 -24.04
C GLU A 38 -1.20 -10.13 -24.88
N THR A 39 -2.07 -10.90 -24.23
CA THR A 39 -3.26 -11.46 -24.85
C THR A 39 -4.22 -10.30 -25.13
N LYS A 40 -4.01 -9.61 -26.27
CA LYS A 40 -4.87 -8.56 -26.82
C LYS A 40 -6.31 -8.92 -26.47
N GLY A 41 -6.93 -8.13 -25.58
CA GLY A 41 -8.19 -8.47 -24.91
C GLY A 41 -9.17 -9.10 -25.89
N TYR A 42 -9.76 -10.24 -25.49
CA TYR A 42 -10.62 -11.13 -26.28
C TYR A 42 -11.16 -10.47 -27.57
N VAL A 43 -10.45 -10.66 -28.69
CA VAL A 43 -10.87 -10.12 -29.99
C VAL A 43 -11.89 -11.08 -30.56
N GLU A 44 -13.15 -10.90 -30.17
CA GLU A 44 -14.21 -11.77 -30.67
C GLU A 44 -14.65 -11.29 -32.06
N SER A 45 -14.01 -11.67 -33.16
CA SER A 45 -14.46 -11.24 -34.49
C SER A 45 -15.90 -11.74 -34.77
N TYR A 46 -16.88 -10.83 -34.88
CA TYR A 46 -18.21 -11.14 -35.42
C TYR A 46 -18.43 -10.28 -36.66
N ARG A 47 -18.49 -10.93 -37.83
CA ARG A 47 -18.86 -10.33 -39.14
C ARG A 47 -18.07 -9.09 -39.60
N GLY A 48 -16.74 -9.10 -39.45
CA GLY A 48 -15.87 -8.13 -40.14
C GLY A 48 -15.80 -6.72 -39.53
N VAL A 49 -16.41 -6.48 -38.36
CA VAL A 49 -16.26 -5.21 -37.63
C VAL A 49 -15.10 -5.33 -36.63
N LYS A 50 -14.15 -4.39 -36.66
CA LYS A 50 -13.03 -4.33 -35.72
C LYS A 50 -13.57 -4.23 -34.29
N LYS A 51 -13.28 -5.22 -33.43
CA LYS A 51 -13.80 -5.26 -32.05
C LYS A 51 -12.91 -4.51 -31.06
N ASP A 52 -13.58 -3.80 -30.17
CA ASP A 52 -13.04 -3.06 -29.04
C ASP A 52 -12.12 -3.91 -28.14
N VAL A 53 -11.03 -3.30 -27.67
CA VAL A 53 -10.13 -3.93 -26.68
C VAL A 53 -10.84 -3.96 -25.33
N TYR A 54 -11.26 -5.14 -24.88
CA TYR A 54 -11.92 -5.29 -23.59
C TYR A 54 -10.89 -5.29 -22.44
N LEU A 55 -10.93 -4.26 -21.60
CA LEU A 55 -10.09 -4.21 -20.40
C LEU A 55 -10.74 -5.01 -19.27
N LEU A 56 -9.97 -5.91 -18.65
CA LEU A 56 -10.44 -6.73 -17.54
C LEU A 56 -10.27 -5.97 -16.20
N PRO A 57 -11.21 -6.12 -15.25
CA PRO A 57 -11.06 -5.57 -13.90
C PRO A 57 -9.77 -6.05 -13.21
N LYS A 58 -9.09 -5.12 -12.54
CA LYS A 58 -7.90 -5.35 -11.73
C LYS A 58 -7.95 -4.49 -10.47
N LEU A 59 -7.14 -4.85 -9.48
CA LEU A 59 -6.80 -3.94 -8.39
C LEU A 59 -5.35 -3.50 -8.53
N ARG A 60 -5.12 -2.20 -8.42
CA ARG A 60 -3.81 -1.59 -8.28
C ARG A 60 -3.52 -1.41 -6.79
N LEU A 61 -2.51 -2.10 -6.31
CA LEU A 61 -1.95 -1.95 -4.96
C LEU A 61 -0.76 -1.01 -5.05
N GLU A 62 -0.65 -0.07 -4.11
CA GLU A 62 0.47 0.85 -4.00
C GLU A 62 1.03 0.78 -2.59
N ILE A 63 2.28 0.35 -2.48
CA ILE A 63 2.94 0.01 -1.22
C ILE A 63 4.30 0.72 -1.22
N ALA A 64 4.41 1.78 -0.44
CA ALA A 64 5.70 2.44 -0.19
C ALA A 64 6.48 1.66 0.86
N VAL A 65 7.73 1.32 0.58
CA VAL A 65 8.62 0.57 1.49
C VAL A 65 10.04 1.11 1.49
N ASN A 66 10.75 0.86 2.59
CA ASN A 66 12.20 1.01 2.62
C ASN A 66 12.85 -0.07 1.73
N ASP A 67 14.08 0.18 1.28
CA ASP A 67 14.72 -0.64 0.26
C ASP A 67 14.95 -2.10 0.72
N ASP A 68 15.12 -2.31 2.02
CA ASP A 68 15.25 -3.60 2.70
C ASP A 68 13.96 -4.45 2.71
N PHE A 69 12.79 -3.82 2.55
CA PHE A 69 11.49 -4.52 2.52
C PHE A 69 10.97 -4.82 1.12
N VAL A 70 11.66 -4.37 0.07
CA VAL A 70 11.19 -4.50 -1.32
C VAL A 70 10.95 -5.96 -1.70
N GLU A 71 11.96 -6.82 -1.51
CA GLU A 71 11.84 -8.24 -1.84
C GLU A 71 10.78 -8.94 -0.98
N THR A 72 10.74 -8.62 0.32
CA THR A 72 9.72 -9.15 1.24
C THR A 72 8.29 -8.89 0.73
N VAL A 73 8.03 -7.68 0.22
CA VAL A 73 6.73 -7.32 -0.38
C VAL A 73 6.49 -8.05 -1.69
N VAL A 74 7.48 -8.05 -2.59
CA VAL A 74 7.37 -8.68 -3.91
C VAL A 74 7.07 -10.16 -3.79
N GLU A 75 7.83 -10.88 -2.96
CA GLU A 75 7.62 -12.30 -2.70
C GLU A 75 6.26 -12.59 -2.06
N GLY A 76 5.84 -11.76 -1.09
CA GLY A 76 4.53 -11.90 -0.45
C GLY A 76 3.38 -11.76 -1.45
N ILE A 77 3.44 -10.75 -2.33
CA ILE A 77 2.44 -10.56 -3.38
C ILE A 77 2.46 -11.74 -4.35
N ILE A 78 3.64 -12.20 -4.79
CA ILE A 78 3.75 -13.34 -5.70
C ILE A 78 3.12 -14.59 -5.08
N LYS A 79 3.50 -14.92 -3.84
CA LYS A 79 3.01 -16.12 -3.14
C LYS A 79 1.48 -16.13 -3.00
N ALA A 80 0.88 -14.99 -2.68
CA ALA A 80 -0.56 -14.91 -2.47
C ALA A 80 -1.39 -14.76 -3.76
N ALA A 81 -0.91 -13.94 -4.71
CA ALA A 81 -1.67 -13.60 -5.92
C ALA A 81 -1.51 -14.62 -7.06
N ARG A 82 -0.42 -15.38 -7.10
CA ARG A 82 -0.13 -16.32 -8.19
C ARG A 82 -1.08 -17.52 -8.18
N THR A 83 -1.72 -17.76 -9.31
CA THR A 83 -2.52 -18.96 -9.59
C THR A 83 -1.89 -19.84 -10.68
N GLY A 84 -0.87 -19.32 -11.37
CA GLY A 84 -0.22 -19.99 -12.51
C GLY A 84 -0.97 -19.80 -13.83
N LYS A 85 -2.04 -18.99 -13.84
CA LYS A 85 -2.86 -18.72 -15.02
C LYS A 85 -2.58 -17.34 -15.58
N ILE A 86 -2.82 -17.17 -16.88
CA ILE A 86 -2.72 -15.85 -17.54
C ILE A 86 -3.56 -14.82 -16.80
N GLY A 87 -3.02 -13.61 -16.66
CA GLY A 87 -3.70 -12.48 -16.03
C GLY A 87 -3.58 -12.41 -14.50
N ASP A 88 -2.71 -13.18 -13.87
CA ASP A 88 -2.41 -13.06 -12.43
C ASP A 88 -1.97 -11.65 -12.04
N GLY A 89 -1.16 -10.99 -12.87
CA GLY A 89 -0.78 -9.61 -12.61
C GLY A 89 0.59 -9.21 -13.14
N LYS A 90 1.00 -8.00 -12.77
CA LYS A 90 2.37 -7.47 -12.90
C LYS A 90 2.71 -6.63 -11.66
N ILE A 91 3.98 -6.63 -11.28
CA ILE A 91 4.51 -5.78 -10.21
C ILE A 91 5.52 -4.82 -10.85
N PHE A 92 5.42 -3.54 -10.52
CA PHE A 92 6.37 -2.51 -10.88
C PHE A 92 7.04 -2.00 -9.61
N ILE A 93 8.33 -1.74 -9.68
CA ILE A 93 9.12 -1.21 -8.58
C ILE A 93 9.69 0.11 -9.07
N LEU A 94 9.28 1.22 -8.46
CA LEU A 94 9.74 2.55 -8.82
C LEU A 94 10.62 3.13 -7.71
N PRO A 95 11.64 3.94 -8.06
CA PRO A 95 12.35 4.73 -7.06
C PRO A 95 11.37 5.69 -6.37
N LEU A 96 11.44 5.76 -5.04
CA LEU A 96 10.72 6.73 -4.23
C LEU A 96 11.75 7.60 -3.51
N GLU A 97 11.88 8.85 -3.94
CA GLU A 97 12.90 9.77 -3.44
C GLU A 97 12.57 10.32 -2.05
N GLU A 98 11.30 10.63 -1.81
CA GLU A 98 10.84 11.28 -0.60
C GLU A 98 9.46 10.72 -0.18
N CYS A 99 9.22 10.68 1.12
CA CYS A 99 7.94 10.34 1.71
C CYS A 99 7.71 11.25 2.90
N VAL A 100 6.51 11.80 3.07
CA VAL A 100 6.21 12.71 4.19
C VAL A 100 4.98 12.22 4.93
N ARG A 101 5.12 12.00 6.25
CA ARG A 101 3.98 11.67 7.11
C ARG A 101 3.28 12.95 7.54
N ILE A 102 2.08 13.19 7.02
CA ILE A 102 1.29 14.41 7.27
C ILE A 102 1.14 14.71 8.78
N ARG A 103 0.84 13.70 9.61
CA ARG A 103 0.58 13.90 11.05
C ARG A 103 1.79 14.39 11.84
N THR A 104 3.00 13.95 11.51
CA THR A 104 4.21 14.23 12.32
C THR A 104 5.26 15.06 11.59
N GLY A 105 5.14 15.22 10.27
CA GLY A 105 6.14 15.88 9.44
C GLY A 105 7.40 15.03 9.22
N GLU A 106 7.47 13.80 9.73
CA GLU A 106 8.56 12.87 9.45
C GLU A 106 8.74 12.68 7.94
N ARG A 107 9.99 12.52 7.51
CA ARG A 107 10.39 12.44 6.12
C ARG A 107 11.16 11.15 5.82
N GLY A 108 11.34 10.85 4.54
CA GLY A 108 12.14 9.72 4.11
C GLY A 108 11.73 8.36 4.73
N PRO A 109 12.72 7.51 5.07
CA PRO A 109 12.46 6.17 5.61
C PRO A 109 11.62 6.15 6.89
N ASP A 110 11.75 7.17 7.73
CA ASP A 110 10.97 7.29 8.98
C ASP A 110 9.48 7.51 8.68
N ALA A 111 9.15 8.24 7.62
CA ALA A 111 7.77 8.40 7.17
C ALA A 111 7.16 7.07 6.70
N VAL A 112 7.94 6.24 6.01
CA VAL A 112 7.52 4.94 5.45
C VAL A 112 7.41 3.85 6.52
N GLY A 113 8.44 3.70 7.36
CA GLY A 113 8.60 2.61 8.33
C GLY A 113 8.45 3.00 9.80
N GLY A 114 8.20 4.28 10.10
CA GLY A 114 8.17 4.78 11.47
C GLY A 114 7.03 4.22 12.33
N TRP A 115 7.40 3.89 13.56
CA TRP A 115 6.63 3.27 14.65
C TRP A 115 6.17 1.83 14.38
N SER A 116 7.11 0.90 14.55
CA SER A 116 6.80 -0.48 14.91
C SER A 116 5.94 -0.48 16.17
N ARG A 117 4.67 -0.90 16.04
CA ARG A 117 3.83 -1.25 17.20
C ARG A 117 4.39 -2.43 18.00
N TYR A 118 5.43 -3.10 17.49
CA TYR A 118 6.03 -4.31 18.05
C TYR A 118 7.48 -4.13 18.56
N SER A 119 8.07 -2.94 18.44
CA SER A 119 9.32 -2.62 19.14
C SER A 119 8.99 -2.24 20.58
N SER A 120 8.81 -3.25 21.41
CA SER A 120 8.69 -3.12 22.88
C SER A 120 9.95 -2.55 23.56
N LYS A 121 10.97 -2.11 22.81
CA LYS A 121 12.23 -1.60 23.37
C LYS A 121 12.42 -0.09 23.25
N HIS A 122 11.64 0.63 22.44
CA HIS A 122 11.83 2.08 22.26
C HIS A 122 10.52 2.82 21.97
N ALA A 123 9.53 2.71 22.85
CA ALA A 123 8.50 3.74 22.93
C ALA A 123 9.11 4.95 23.64
N PRO A 124 9.35 6.11 22.99
CA PRO A 124 9.65 7.34 23.71
C PRO A 124 8.51 7.60 24.69
N ASN A 125 8.92 7.69 25.95
CA ASN A 125 8.12 7.99 27.13
C ASN A 125 7.12 9.11 26.80
N GLN A 126 5.88 8.75 26.45
CA GLN A 126 4.81 9.72 26.28
C GLN A 126 4.50 10.24 27.68
N ARG A 127 5.14 11.35 28.07
CA ARG A 127 4.55 12.27 29.03
C ARG A 127 3.17 12.61 28.48
N THR A 128 2.18 12.02 29.11
CA THR A 128 0.78 12.21 28.83
C THR A 128 0.49 13.71 28.84
N TRP A 129 0.12 14.24 27.68
CA TRP A 129 -0.54 15.54 27.60
C TRP A 129 -1.88 15.41 28.36
N ARG A 130 -1.97 16.00 29.56
CA ARG A 130 -3.19 16.05 30.37
C ARG A 130 -4.01 17.28 29.95
N PRO A 131 -5.26 17.14 29.49
CA PRO A 131 -6.10 18.27 29.08
C PRO A 131 -6.62 19.17 30.22
N GLU A 132 -6.08 19.12 31.44
CA GLU A 132 -6.70 19.75 32.62
C GLU A 132 -6.04 21.04 33.14
N GLU A 133 -4.92 21.51 32.58
CA GLU A 133 -4.19 22.69 33.11
C GLU A 133 -4.40 24.01 32.34
N GLN A 134 -5.52 24.16 31.62
CA GLN A 134 -5.97 25.48 31.15
C GLN A 134 -7.33 25.85 31.75
N LYS A 135 -7.34 26.13 33.06
CA LYS A 135 -8.30 27.12 33.58
C LYS A 135 -7.62 28.49 33.59
N PRO A 136 -8.24 29.52 32.99
CA PRO A 136 -7.75 30.89 33.18
C PRO A 136 -7.87 31.25 34.66
N LYS A 137 -6.82 31.88 35.20
CA LYS A 137 -6.88 32.59 36.48
C LYS A 137 -7.85 33.74 36.31
N GLU A 138 -9.09 33.59 36.79
CA GLU A 138 -9.93 34.73 37.06
C GLU A 138 -9.27 35.52 38.20
N ALA A 139 -8.79 36.71 37.84
CA ALA A 139 -8.35 37.73 38.76
C ALA A 139 -9.55 38.12 39.64
N GLY A 140 -9.36 38.06 40.96
CA GLY A 140 -10.33 38.61 41.90
C GLY A 140 -10.41 40.14 41.79
N ALA A 141 -11.60 40.68 42.05
CA ALA A 141 -11.77 41.98 42.68
C ALA A 141 -13.23 42.17 43.11
N SER A 142 -13.38 42.57 44.38
CA SER A 142 -14.51 43.26 45.06
C SER A 142 -15.86 42.55 45.16
#